data_AF-A0A2N4YPV4-F1
#
_entry.id   AF-A0A2N4YPV4-F1
#
_cell.length_a   1.000
_cell.length_b   1.000
_cell.length_c   1.000
_cell.angle_alpha   90.00
_cell.angle_beta   90.00
_cell.angle_gamma   90.00
#
_symmetry.space_group_name_H-M   'P 1'
#
loop_
_entity.id
_entity.type
_entity.pdbx_description
1 polymer ?
#
loop_
_entity_poly.entity_id
_entity_poly.type
_entity_poly.pdbx_seq_one_letter_code
_entity_poly.pdbx_strand_id
1 'polypeptide(L)'
;MSIQFLGMIGHRLSSETIAPVGPIFDRDYIVRFAQTHEAAGFDRLLVGHWSDQPDGFLVTALAGLSTQKIHYLLAHRPGFVSPTLAARKFATLEHLLGGRLAVHIISGGNDAEQRR
;
A
#
# COMPACT_ATOMS: atom_id res chain seq x y z
N MET A 1 -21.97 13.13 8.03
CA MET A 1 -20.87 12.30 7.52
C MET A 1 -19.60 12.71 8.22
N SER A 2 -18.81 11.78 8.75
CA SER A 2 -17.47 12.07 9.31
C SER A 2 -16.44 12.18 8.18
N ILE A 3 -15.45 13.06 8.36
CA ILE A 3 -14.31 13.19 7.45
C ILE A 3 -13.33 12.04 7.73
N GLN A 4 -12.72 11.48 6.67
CA GLN A 4 -11.65 10.47 6.79
C GLN A 4 -10.29 11.08 6.45
N PHE A 5 -9.28 10.76 7.25
CA PHE A 5 -7.89 11.12 7.04
C PHE A 5 -7.11 9.93 6.48
N LEU A 6 -6.51 10.14 5.30
CA LEU A 6 -5.72 9.12 4.62
C LEU A 6 -4.25 9.52 4.61
N GLY A 7 -3.38 8.61 5.03
CA GLY A 7 -1.93 8.71 4.86
C GLY A 7 -1.48 7.94 3.63
N MET A 8 -0.21 8.08 3.26
CA MET A 8 0.40 7.37 2.15
C MET A 8 1.63 6.64 2.64
N ILE A 9 1.67 5.31 2.53
CA ILE A 9 2.77 4.51 3.05
C ILE A 9 3.96 4.49 2.09
N GLY A 10 5.15 4.70 2.64
CA GLY A 10 6.43 4.50 1.96
C GLY A 10 7.04 3.13 2.27
N HIS A 11 7.79 2.58 1.31
CA HIS A 11 8.52 1.30 1.47
C HIS A 11 9.92 1.46 2.09
N ARG A 12 10.38 2.71 2.25
CA ARG A 12 11.62 3.13 2.92
C ARG A 12 11.56 4.64 3.21
N LEU A 13 12.50 5.17 3.99
CA LEU A 13 12.57 6.59 4.29
C LEU A 13 12.93 7.40 3.04
N SER A 14 12.01 8.26 2.61
CA SER A 14 12.21 9.20 1.50
C SER A 14 11.16 10.31 1.59
N SER A 15 11.49 11.48 1.07
CA SER A 15 10.53 12.56 0.80
C SER A 15 11.03 13.41 -0.37
N GLU A 16 10.34 14.51 -0.67
CA GLU A 16 10.75 15.51 -1.65
C GLU A 16 12.10 16.17 -1.30
N THR A 17 12.44 16.20 0.00
CA THR A 17 13.67 16.82 0.52
C THR A 17 14.68 15.81 1.08
N ILE A 18 14.26 14.55 1.25
CA ILE A 18 15.08 13.47 1.80
C ILE A 18 15.29 12.42 0.72
N ALA A 19 16.54 12.28 0.26
CA ALA A 19 16.91 11.22 -0.67
C ALA A 19 16.60 9.82 -0.06
N PRO A 20 16.24 8.82 -0.88
CA PRO A 20 15.87 7.51 -0.35
C PRO A 20 17.00 6.87 0.47
N VAL A 21 16.68 6.46 1.70
CA VAL A 21 17.62 5.81 2.64
C VAL A 21 17.16 4.38 2.91
N GLY A 22 18.12 3.46 3.00
CA GLY A 22 17.84 2.06 3.34
C GLY A 22 17.49 1.17 2.13
N PRO A 23 17.23 -0.12 2.38
CA PRO A 23 16.91 -1.08 1.34
C PRO A 23 15.57 -0.73 0.65
N ILE A 24 15.39 -1.18 -0.60
CA ILE A 24 14.15 -0.92 -1.34
C ILE A 24 12.91 -1.52 -0.67
N PHE A 25 13.07 -2.56 0.16
CA PHE A 25 12.02 -3.07 1.01
C PHE A 25 12.50 -3.02 2.45
N ASP A 26 12.34 -1.85 3.09
CA ASP A 26 12.74 -1.63 4.48
C ASP A 26 11.61 -2.05 5.42
N ARG A 27 11.76 -3.26 5.97
CA ARG A 27 10.73 -3.89 6.82
C ARG A 27 10.44 -3.06 8.07
N ASP A 28 11.48 -2.57 8.73
CA ASP A 28 11.36 -1.83 9.98
C ASP A 28 10.72 -0.46 9.72
N TYR A 29 11.07 0.17 8.59
CA TYR A 29 10.41 1.39 8.16
C TYR A 29 8.92 1.18 7.88
N ILE A 30 8.54 0.17 7.10
CA ILE A 30 7.14 -0.14 6.77
C ILE A 30 6.31 -0.35 8.03
N VAL A 31 6.81 -1.17 8.97
CA VAL A 31 6.15 -1.46 10.24
C VAL A 31 5.98 -0.17 11.07
N ARG A 32 7.08 0.56 11.29
CA ARG A 32 7.04 1.78 12.10
C ARG A 32 6.13 2.84 11.48
N PHE A 33 6.17 3.01 10.16
CA PHE A 33 5.35 3.98 9.45
C PHE A 33 3.86 3.68 9.61
N ALA A 34 3.47 2.41 9.43
CA ALA A 34 2.08 1.98 9.56
C ALA A 34 1.55 2.17 10.99
N GLN A 35 2.32 1.73 11.99
CA GLN A 35 1.98 1.91 13.41
C GLN A 35 1.90 3.38 13.82
N THR A 36 2.78 4.23 13.28
CA THR A 36 2.77 5.67 13.56
C THR A 36 1.48 6.32 13.04
N HIS A 37 1.03 5.96 11.84
CA HIS A 37 -0.23 6.48 11.29
C HIS A 37 -1.45 5.99 12.08
N GLU A 38 -1.44 4.73 12.48
CA GLU A 38 -2.49 4.16 13.33
C GLU A 38 -2.57 4.85 14.70
N ALA A 39 -1.42 5.13 15.32
CA ALA A 39 -1.32 5.86 16.57
C ALA A 39 -1.76 7.32 16.43
N ALA A 40 -1.46 7.95 15.29
CA ALA A 40 -1.87 9.31 14.95
C ALA A 40 -3.36 9.45 14.57
N GLY A 41 -4.09 8.34 14.45
CA GLY A 41 -5.54 8.34 14.21
C GLY A 41 -5.95 8.45 12.74
N PHE A 42 -5.07 8.10 11.80
CA PHE A 42 -5.45 7.99 10.40
C PHE A 42 -6.43 6.84 10.18
N ASP A 43 -7.41 7.04 9.29
CA ASP A 43 -8.41 6.03 8.96
C ASP A 43 -7.85 4.97 8.00
N ARG A 44 -7.07 5.40 7.00
CA ARG A 44 -6.47 4.50 6.01
C ARG A 44 -5.06 4.89 5.58
N LEU A 45 -4.32 3.90 5.10
CA LEU A 45 -3.07 4.08 4.37
C LEU A 45 -3.24 3.72 2.89
N LEU A 46 -2.98 4.69 2.01
CA LEU A 46 -2.83 4.46 0.58
C LEU A 46 -1.50 3.77 0.30
N VAL A 47 -1.58 2.60 -0.33
CA VAL A 47 -0.42 1.89 -0.89
C VAL A 47 -0.43 2.12 -2.38
N GLY A 48 0.45 3.00 -2.86
CA GLY A 48 0.52 3.33 -4.28
C GLY A 48 1.19 2.25 -5.13
N HIS A 49 1.24 2.49 -6.44
CA HIS A 49 1.75 1.54 -7.43
C HIS A 49 2.72 2.25 -8.38
N TRP A 50 3.91 1.68 -8.54
CA TRP A 50 4.92 2.09 -9.51
C TRP A 50 5.72 0.87 -9.97
N SER A 51 6.09 0.84 -11.24
CA SER A 51 6.95 -0.20 -11.83
C SER A 51 8.34 -0.33 -11.20
N ASP A 52 8.85 0.68 -10.50
CA ASP A 52 10.17 0.70 -9.87
C ASP A 52 10.15 0.55 -8.34
N GLN A 53 8.99 0.20 -7.78
CA GLN A 53 8.80 0.01 -6.34
C GLN A 53 8.46 -1.45 -6.00
N PRO A 54 8.61 -1.85 -4.72
CA PRO A 54 8.21 -3.19 -4.29
C PRO A 54 6.73 -3.46 -4.53
N ASP A 55 6.38 -4.75 -4.64
CA ASP A 55 5.00 -5.19 -4.79
C ASP A 55 4.11 -4.70 -3.62
N GLY A 56 3.05 -3.98 -3.98
CA GLY A 56 2.13 -3.36 -3.02
C GLY A 56 1.37 -4.37 -2.15
N PHE A 57 1.16 -5.61 -2.60
CA PHE A 57 0.51 -6.63 -1.74
C PHE A 57 1.43 -7.00 -0.58
N LEU A 58 2.74 -7.16 -0.82
CA LEU A 58 3.70 -7.51 0.23
C LEU A 58 3.93 -6.35 1.21
N VAL A 59 3.99 -5.11 0.72
CA VAL A 59 4.03 -3.91 1.59
C VAL A 59 2.78 -3.87 2.48
N THR A 60 1.59 -4.05 1.87
CA THR A 60 0.32 -4.03 2.60
C THR A 60 0.21 -5.17 3.61
N ALA A 61 0.65 -6.38 3.26
CA ALA A 61 0.63 -7.53 4.16
C ALA A 61 1.51 -7.30 5.40
N LEU A 62 2.74 -6.82 5.21
CA LEU A 62 3.64 -6.53 6.33
C LEU A 62 3.09 -5.41 7.22
N ALA A 63 2.68 -4.29 6.62
CA ALA A 63 2.09 -3.18 7.36
C ALA A 63 0.84 -3.63 8.12
N GLY A 64 -0.07 -4.34 7.45
CA GLY A 64 -1.34 -4.77 8.02
C GLY A 64 -1.23 -5.81 9.13
N LEU A 65 -0.27 -6.72 9.05
CA LEU A 65 0.03 -7.64 10.17
C LEU A 65 0.67 -6.93 11.37
N SER A 66 1.22 -5.74 11.17
CA SER A 66 1.86 -4.95 12.22
C SER A 66 0.93 -3.92 12.88
N THR A 67 -0.32 -3.80 12.42
CA THR A 67 -1.32 -2.86 12.93
C THR A 67 -2.63 -3.58 13.30
N GLN A 68 -3.50 -2.93 14.06
CA GLN A 68 -4.72 -3.58 14.61
C GLN A 68 -6.05 -3.01 14.11
N LYS A 69 -6.12 -1.72 13.79
CA LYS A 69 -7.36 -0.98 13.45
C LYS A 69 -7.32 -0.21 12.14
N ILE A 70 -6.16 0.31 11.72
CA ILE A 70 -6.05 1.13 10.50
C ILE A 70 -6.38 0.29 9.26
N HIS A 71 -7.09 0.89 8.31
CA HIS A 71 -7.43 0.24 7.04
C HIS A 71 -6.38 0.54 5.96
N TYR A 72 -6.41 -0.22 4.87
CA TYR A 72 -5.50 -0.08 3.75
C TYR A 72 -6.29 0.16 2.47
N LEU A 73 -5.77 1.05 1.63
CA LEU A 73 -6.28 1.35 0.30
C LEU A 73 -5.20 0.97 -0.71
N LEU A 74 -5.28 -0.23 -1.25
CA LEU A 74 -4.26 -0.80 -2.14
C LEU A 74 -4.54 -0.43 -3.60
N ALA A 75 -3.62 0.29 -4.23
CA ALA A 75 -3.69 0.58 -5.65
C ALA A 75 -3.57 -0.68 -6.49
N HIS A 76 -4.49 -0.85 -7.44
CA HIS A 76 -4.47 -1.91 -8.43
C HIS A 76 -4.65 -1.35 -9.82
N ARG A 77 -3.71 -1.70 -10.70
CA ARG A 77 -3.78 -1.38 -12.11
C ARG A 77 -4.22 -2.61 -12.91
N PRO A 78 -5.43 -2.59 -13.50
CA PRO A 78 -5.88 -3.68 -14.36
C PRO A 78 -4.98 -3.84 -15.59
N GLY A 79 -4.94 -5.04 -16.16
CA GLY A 79 -4.26 -5.32 -17.44
C GLY A 79 -2.95 -6.11 -17.33
N PHE A 80 -2.24 -6.06 -16.20
CA PHE A 80 -0.98 -6.80 -16.00
C PHE A 80 -1.17 -8.17 -15.35
N VAL A 81 -2.25 -8.33 -14.58
CA VAL A 81 -2.58 -9.55 -13.87
C VAL A 81 -3.96 -9.97 -14.32
N SER A 82 -4.14 -11.27 -14.58
CA SER A 82 -5.46 -11.84 -14.86
C SER A 82 -6.46 -11.41 -13.78
N PRO A 83 -7.67 -10.92 -14.13
CA PRO A 83 -8.66 -10.48 -13.16
C PRO A 83 -9.02 -11.54 -12.11
N THR A 84 -9.08 -12.81 -12.50
CA THR A 84 -9.38 -13.92 -11.58
C THR A 84 -8.25 -14.16 -10.59
N LEU A 85 -7.00 -14.00 -11.01
CA LEU A 85 -5.84 -14.08 -10.12
C LEU A 85 -5.81 -12.86 -9.18
N ALA A 86 -6.06 -11.65 -9.70
CA ALA A 86 -6.12 -10.44 -8.89
C ALA A 86 -7.20 -10.54 -7.81
N ALA A 87 -8.41 -10.97 -8.17
CA ALA A 87 -9.51 -11.21 -7.22
C ALA A 87 -9.11 -12.18 -6.11
N ARG A 88 -8.46 -13.30 -6.43
CA ARG A 88 -7.96 -14.24 -5.42
C ARG A 88 -6.91 -13.61 -4.50
N LYS A 89 -5.95 -12.85 -5.05
CA LYS A 89 -4.95 -12.14 -4.23
C LYS A 89 -5.62 -11.15 -3.27
N PHE A 90 -6.60 -10.38 -3.73
CA PHE A 90 -7.35 -9.45 -2.86
C PHE A 90 -8.13 -10.17 -1.77
N ALA A 91 -8.85 -11.23 -2.11
CA ALA A 91 -9.60 -12.02 -1.13
C ALA A 91 -8.68 -12.59 -0.05
N THR A 92 -7.53 -13.15 -0.45
CA THR A 92 -6.54 -13.68 0.51
C THR A 92 -5.99 -12.57 1.40
N LEU A 93 -5.63 -11.42 0.83
CA LEU A 93 -5.12 -10.29 1.62
C LEU A 93 -6.19 -9.74 2.56
N GLU A 94 -7.44 -9.63 2.13
CA GLU A 94 -8.56 -9.18 2.99
C GLU A 94 -8.76 -10.10 4.20
N HIS A 95 -8.69 -11.42 4.01
CA HIS A 95 -8.72 -12.37 5.12
C HIS A 95 -7.52 -12.22 6.05
N LEU A 96 -6.32 -11.99 5.51
CA LEU A 96 -5.11 -11.74 6.30
C LEU A 96 -5.24 -10.48 7.17
N LEU A 97 -5.91 -9.44 6.66
CA LEU A 97 -6.05 -8.15 7.34
C LEU A 97 -7.28 -8.05 8.24
N GLY A 98 -8.17 -9.05 8.20
CA GLY A 98 -9.39 -9.08 9.00
C GLY A 98 -10.44 -8.05 8.56
N GLY A 99 -10.64 -7.88 7.26
CA GLY A 99 -11.69 -6.97 6.75
C GLY A 99 -11.23 -5.51 6.54
N ARG A 100 -9.91 -5.28 6.52
CA ARG A 100 -9.31 -3.93 6.54
C ARG A 100 -8.77 -3.48 5.19
N LEU A 101 -9.01 -4.21 4.11
CA LEU A 101 -8.57 -3.87 2.75
C LEU A 101 -9.67 -3.19 1.94
N ALA A 102 -9.30 -2.14 1.22
CA ALA A 102 -10.04 -1.62 0.08
C ALA A 102 -9.13 -1.56 -1.15
N VAL A 103 -9.71 -1.69 -2.34
CA VAL A 103 -8.99 -1.65 -3.61
C VAL A 103 -9.20 -0.29 -4.28
N HIS A 104 -8.12 0.35 -4.69
CA HIS A 104 -8.12 1.57 -5.47
C HIS A 104 -7.76 1.25 -6.93
N ILE A 105 -8.77 1.16 -7.78
CA ILE A 105 -8.55 0.87 -9.21
C ILE A 105 -8.01 2.12 -9.91
N ILE A 106 -6.85 1.98 -10.54
CA ILE A 106 -6.18 3.05 -11.28
C ILE A 106 -5.91 2.64 -12.73
N SER A 107 -6.02 3.58 -13.68
CA SER A 107 -5.75 3.34 -15.10
C SER A 107 -4.26 3.47 -15.46
N GLY A 108 -3.48 4.21 -14.66
CA GLY A 108 -2.13 4.63 -15.00
C GLY A 108 -2.13 5.86 -15.91
N GLY A 109 -1.18 6.77 -15.71
CA GLY A 109 -1.13 8.07 -16.39
C GLY A 109 0.13 8.33 -17.24
N ASN A 110 1.10 7.41 -17.24
CA ASN A 110 2.38 7.61 -17.92
C ASN A 110 2.76 6.38 -18.75
N ASP A 111 2.69 6.49 -20.07
CA ASP A 111 2.94 5.39 -21.01
C ASP A 111 4.31 4.69 -20.86
N ALA A 112 5.34 5.43 -20.46
CA ALA A 112 6.67 4.84 -20.24
C ALA A 112 6.69 3.96 -18.98
N GLU A 113 6.02 4.40 -17.92
CA GLU A 113 5.77 3.60 -16.72
C GLU A 113 4.85 2.41 -17.05
N GLN A 114 3.86 2.63 -17.92
CA GLN A 114 2.91 1.59 -18.34
C GLN A 114 3.54 0.41 -19.08
N ARG A 115 4.71 0.59 -19.68
CA ARG A 115 5.40 -0.44 -20.47
C ARG A 115 6.47 -1.21 -19.70
N ARG A 116 6.73 -0.86 -18.45
CA ARG A 116 7.66 -1.57 -17.56
C ARG A 116 6.89 -2.58 -16.72
#